data_AF-A0A0D6PLP6-F1
#
_entry.id   AF-A0A0D6PLP6-F1
#
_cell.length_a   1.000
_cell.length_b   1.000
_cell.length_c   1.000
_cell.angle_alpha   90.00
_cell.angle_beta   90.00
_cell.angle_gamma   90.00
#
_symmetry.space_group_name_H-M   'P 1'
#
loop_
_entity.id
_entity.type
_entity.pdbx_description
1 polymer ?
#
loop_
_entity_poly.entity_id
_entity_poly.type
_entity_poly.pdbx_seq_one_letter_code
_entity_poly.pdbx_strand_id
1 'polypeptide(L)'
;MRVSHLSDNEHTVCQIGVFAAYVSSKGHAFIDRALYLPKAWTDDPVRCKAAHVPSDTGFATKPQLAARMIARAIASGVPFRWVAADTVYGVGDIERDLRRAAKGYVLGVDAAHVFRSWDKPRRIATTAKGIAEALEPSDWKRLSAGAGTKGPRLHDWCYLELADLEADEYNEDNQGLWTRGMLIRRNIADGDLAYFTTWCPAGTSIETLVKVEGHRWAEVVKVPPAQQVEYDRRGSRTASRPPKTSSVSTTMKPAPGMAGTAMSRSSCSPSR
;
A
#
# COMPACT_ATOMS: atom_id res chain seq x y z
N MET A 1 -15.11 -46.91 29.13
CA MET A 1 -16.29 -46.46 28.36
C MET A 1 -16.47 -44.96 28.61
N ARG A 2 -16.61 -44.18 27.53
CA ARG A 2 -16.75 -42.71 27.41
C ARG A 2 -15.52 -41.82 27.64
N VAL A 3 -14.94 -41.51 26.48
CA VAL A 3 -14.24 -40.28 26.08
C VAL A 3 -15.17 -39.06 26.22
N SER A 4 -14.62 -37.92 26.65
CA SER A 4 -14.94 -36.63 26.04
C SER A 4 -13.79 -35.65 26.25
N HIS A 5 -13.05 -35.43 25.15
CA HIS A 5 -12.08 -34.36 24.96
C HIS A 5 -12.75 -32.99 25.18
N LEU A 6 -12.17 -32.16 26.03
CA LEU A 6 -12.36 -30.70 26.00
C LEU A 6 -11.18 -30.11 25.24
N SER A 7 -11.37 -29.89 23.95
CA SER A 7 -10.51 -29.02 23.14
C SER A 7 -11.28 -27.75 22.83
N ASP A 8 -11.36 -26.83 23.80
CA ASP A 8 -11.71 -25.45 23.49
C ASP A 8 -10.43 -24.73 23.07
N ASN A 9 -10.10 -24.88 21.78
CA ASN A 9 -9.27 -23.89 21.12
C ASN A 9 -10.07 -22.59 21.07
N GLU A 10 -9.72 -21.62 21.90
CA GLU A 10 -10.06 -20.21 21.69
C GLU A 10 -9.40 -19.73 20.38
N HIS A 11 -10.03 -20.05 19.26
CA HIS A 11 -9.74 -19.37 18.00
C HIS A 11 -10.31 -17.96 18.13
N THR A 12 -9.43 -16.98 18.35
CA THR A 12 -9.76 -15.56 18.26
C THR A 12 -10.47 -15.33 16.92
N VAL A 13 -11.78 -15.05 16.95
CA VAL A 13 -12.57 -14.83 15.73
C VAL A 13 -12.26 -13.42 15.23
N CYS A 14 -11.12 -13.26 14.57
CA CYS A 14 -10.78 -11.98 13.94
C CYS A 14 -11.65 -11.81 12.68
N GLN A 15 -12.46 -10.74 12.65
CA GLN A 15 -13.15 -10.33 11.43
C GLN A 15 -12.14 -9.67 10.49
N ILE A 16 -12.26 -9.92 9.18
CA ILE A 16 -11.38 -9.34 8.19
C ILE A 16 -12.18 -8.36 7.34
N GLY A 17 -11.84 -7.07 7.40
CA GLY A 17 -12.44 -6.03 6.57
C GLY A 17 -11.58 -5.67 5.36
N VAL A 18 -12.20 -5.55 4.19
CA VAL A 18 -11.63 -4.85 3.02
C VAL A 18 -12.18 -3.42 3.03
N PHE A 19 -11.33 -2.44 2.75
CA PHE A 19 -11.69 -1.03 2.80
C PHE A 19 -11.27 -0.34 1.52
N ALA A 20 -11.98 0.72 1.14
CA ALA A 20 -11.53 1.67 0.15
C ALA A 20 -11.41 3.05 0.81
N ALA A 21 -10.27 3.71 0.62
CA ALA A 21 -10.02 5.05 1.12
C ALA A 21 -9.75 6.01 -0.03
N TYR A 22 -10.43 7.16 -0.03
CA TYR A 22 -10.10 8.28 -0.87
C TYR A 22 -8.98 9.10 -0.24
N VAL A 23 -7.95 9.39 -1.03
CA VAL A 23 -6.78 10.15 -0.61
C VAL A 23 -6.69 11.42 -1.46
N SER A 24 -6.41 12.56 -0.80
CA SER A 24 -6.17 13.84 -1.46
C SER A 24 -5.12 14.65 -0.70
N SER A 25 -4.75 15.81 -1.23
CA SER A 25 -3.91 16.77 -0.51
C SER A 25 -4.51 17.29 0.79
N LYS A 26 -5.84 17.18 0.95
CA LYS A 26 -6.57 17.66 2.12
C LYS A 26 -6.72 16.60 3.22
N GLY A 27 -6.36 15.34 2.94
CA GLY A 27 -6.47 14.24 3.88
C GLY A 27 -7.02 12.96 3.25
N HIS A 28 -7.50 12.07 4.10
CA HIS A 28 -7.93 10.72 3.74
C HIS A 28 -9.30 10.42 4.36
N ALA A 29 -10.18 9.76 3.63
CA ALA A 29 -11.49 9.33 4.11
C ALA A 29 -11.83 7.92 3.61
N PHE A 30 -12.42 7.08 4.45
CA PHE A 30 -13.00 5.82 3.99
C PHE A 30 -14.24 6.10 3.15
N ILE A 31 -14.29 5.53 1.95
CA ILE A 31 -15.41 5.68 1.02
C ILE A 31 -16.18 4.37 0.81
N ASP A 32 -15.58 3.23 1.16
CA ASP A 32 -16.23 1.93 1.06
C ASP A 32 -15.62 0.92 2.05
N ARG A 33 -16.39 -0.11 2.37
CA ARG A 33 -15.97 -1.23 3.21
C ARG A 33 -16.78 -2.49 2.90
N ALA A 34 -16.15 -3.65 3.04
CA ALA A 34 -16.82 -4.94 2.95
C ALA A 34 -16.19 -5.92 3.95
N LEU A 35 -17.03 -6.78 4.52
CA LEU A 35 -16.56 -7.89 5.34
C LEU A 35 -16.11 -9.03 4.42
N TYR A 36 -14.91 -9.54 4.63
CA TYR A 36 -14.46 -10.79 4.02
C TYR A 36 -14.95 -11.97 4.86
N LEU A 37 -15.77 -12.83 4.24
CA LEU A 37 -16.24 -14.07 4.84
C LEU A 37 -15.61 -15.25 4.09
N PRO A 38 -14.91 -16.16 4.80
CA PRO A 38 -14.45 -17.42 4.22
C PRO A 38 -15.63 -18.24 3.67
N LYS A 39 -15.38 -19.08 2.65
CA LYS A 39 -16.42 -19.92 2.05
C LYS A 39 -17.18 -20.78 3.06
N ALA A 40 -16.48 -21.34 4.05
CA ALA A 40 -17.09 -22.13 5.12
C ALA A 40 -18.08 -21.35 6.00
N TRP A 41 -18.02 -20.02 6.03
CA TRP A 41 -19.04 -19.19 6.67
C TRP A 41 -20.26 -19.02 5.78
N THR A 42 -20.06 -18.65 4.52
CA THR A 42 -21.17 -18.41 3.59
C THR A 42 -21.94 -19.67 3.23
N ASP A 43 -21.31 -20.85 3.38
CA ASP A 43 -21.94 -22.16 3.20
C ASP A 43 -22.73 -22.62 4.45
N ASP A 44 -22.77 -21.83 5.54
CA ASP A 44 -23.55 -22.07 6.76
C ASP A 44 -24.58 -20.94 7.00
N PRO A 45 -25.80 -21.07 6.43
CA PRO A 45 -26.84 -20.04 6.54
C PRO A 45 -27.30 -19.79 7.98
N VAL A 46 -27.24 -20.80 8.85
CA VAL A 46 -27.63 -20.68 10.26
C VAL A 46 -26.64 -19.78 10.98
N ARG A 47 -25.35 -20.03 10.78
CA ARG A 47 -24.27 -19.19 11.33
C ARG A 47 -24.31 -17.77 10.78
N CYS A 48 -24.51 -17.60 9.46
CA CYS A 48 -24.64 -16.28 8.84
C CYS A 48 -25.82 -15.50 9.43
N LYS A 49 -26.99 -16.13 9.58
CA LYS A 49 -28.18 -15.51 10.17
C LYS A 49 -27.93 -15.11 11.63
N ALA A 50 -27.29 -15.98 12.42
CA ALA A 50 -26.94 -15.70 13.81
C ALA A 50 -25.95 -14.53 13.94
N ALA A 51 -25.08 -14.34 12.95
CA ALA A 51 -24.14 -13.22 12.87
C ALA A 51 -24.68 -11.99 12.12
N HIS A 52 -25.98 -11.97 11.79
CA HIS A 52 -26.64 -10.89 11.05
C HIS A 52 -26.00 -10.58 9.67
N VAL A 53 -25.43 -11.59 9.03
CA VAL A 53 -24.95 -11.50 7.65
C VAL A 53 -26.16 -11.47 6.71
N PRO A 54 -26.26 -10.51 5.76
CA PRO A 54 -27.34 -10.47 4.79
C PRO A 54 -27.46 -11.79 4.01
N SER A 55 -28.69 -12.25 3.76
CA SER A 55 -28.97 -13.57 3.18
C SER A 55 -28.47 -13.77 1.75
N ASP A 56 -28.22 -12.67 1.03
CA ASP A 56 -27.65 -12.62 -0.32
C ASP A 56 -26.11 -12.57 -0.32
N THR A 57 -25.47 -12.62 0.85
CA THR A 57 -24.01 -12.58 0.96
C THR A 57 -23.38 -13.91 0.56
N GLY A 58 -22.96 -14.01 -0.70
CA GLY A 58 -22.12 -15.11 -1.20
C GLY A 58 -20.62 -14.93 -0.90
N PHE A 59 -19.86 -16.01 -1.07
CA PHE A 59 -18.39 -15.95 -1.00
C PHE A 59 -17.82 -14.98 -2.04
N ALA A 60 -16.87 -14.16 -1.61
CA ALA A 60 -16.09 -13.29 -2.48
C ALA A 60 -14.66 -13.19 -1.96
N THR A 61 -13.68 -13.31 -2.86
CA THR A 61 -12.27 -13.09 -2.53
C THR A 61 -12.00 -11.61 -2.24
N LYS A 62 -10.92 -11.31 -1.52
CA LYS A 62 -10.47 -9.93 -1.29
C LYS A 62 -10.27 -9.13 -2.61
N PRO A 63 -9.61 -9.67 -3.66
CA PRO A 63 -9.65 -9.15 -5.02
C PRO A 63 -11.04 -8.72 -5.51
N GLN A 64 -12.00 -9.63 -5.43
CA GLN A 64 -13.35 -9.40 -5.95
C GLN A 64 -14.06 -8.30 -5.16
N LEU A 65 -13.87 -8.25 -3.83
CA LEU A 65 -14.41 -7.18 -3.00
C LEU A 65 -13.80 -5.81 -3.38
N ALA A 66 -12.48 -5.75 -3.59
CA ALA A 66 -11.80 -4.54 -4.03
C ALA A 66 -12.27 -4.05 -5.40
N ALA A 67 -12.36 -4.96 -6.38
CA ALA A 67 -12.87 -4.67 -7.71
C ALA A 67 -14.30 -4.10 -7.66
N ARG A 68 -15.19 -4.69 -6.84
CA ARG A 68 -16.55 -4.19 -6.62
C ARG A 68 -16.56 -2.79 -5.99
N MET A 69 -15.67 -2.49 -5.04
CA MET A 69 -15.56 -1.14 -4.46
C MET A 69 -15.10 -0.11 -5.48
N ILE A 70 -14.09 -0.45 -6.30
CA ILE A 70 -13.59 0.42 -7.37
C ILE A 70 -14.71 0.67 -8.39
N ALA A 71 -15.40 -0.37 -8.84
CA ALA A 71 -16.53 -0.25 -9.77
C ALA A 71 -17.64 0.65 -9.22
N ARG A 72 -18.00 0.53 -7.93
CA ARG A 72 -18.96 1.42 -7.28
C ARG A 72 -18.47 2.86 -7.21
N ALA A 73 -17.18 3.09 -6.91
CA ALA A 73 -16.61 4.43 -6.87
C ALA A 73 -16.64 5.10 -8.25
N ILE A 74 -16.35 4.35 -9.32
CA ILE A 74 -16.46 4.82 -10.71
C ILE A 74 -17.92 5.15 -11.03
N ALA A 75 -18.85 4.21 -10.79
CA ALA A 75 -20.27 4.37 -11.09
C ALA A 75 -20.92 5.53 -10.31
N SER A 76 -20.42 5.82 -9.10
CA SER A 76 -20.90 6.94 -8.27
C SER A 76 -20.25 8.28 -8.62
N GLY A 77 -19.38 8.33 -9.63
CA GLY A 77 -18.72 9.56 -10.06
C GLY A 77 -17.72 10.12 -9.04
N VAL A 78 -17.12 9.27 -8.18
CA VAL A 78 -16.11 9.74 -7.23
C VAL A 78 -14.94 10.35 -8.02
N PRO A 79 -14.52 11.60 -7.73
CA PRO A 79 -13.51 12.28 -8.52
C PRO A 79 -12.11 11.80 -8.13
N PHE A 80 -11.70 10.66 -8.70
CA PHE A 80 -10.35 10.12 -8.56
C PHE A 80 -9.69 9.88 -9.93
N ARG A 81 -8.36 9.97 -9.95
CA ARG A 81 -7.52 9.75 -11.15
C ARG A 81 -6.72 8.46 -11.08
N TRP A 82 -6.46 7.97 -9.87
CA TRP A 82 -5.55 6.87 -9.64
C TRP A 82 -6.15 5.80 -8.73
N VAL A 83 -5.71 4.56 -8.90
CA VAL A 83 -5.89 3.48 -7.92
C VAL A 83 -4.54 2.94 -7.49
N ALA A 84 -4.39 2.74 -6.18
CA ALA A 84 -3.25 2.04 -5.59
C ALA A 84 -3.76 0.85 -4.76
N ALA A 85 -3.26 -0.34 -5.07
CA ALA A 85 -3.63 -1.56 -4.35
C ALA A 85 -2.44 -2.53 -4.26
N ASP A 86 -2.43 -3.34 -3.20
CA ASP A 86 -1.37 -4.34 -2.97
C ASP A 86 -1.54 -5.59 -3.88
N THR A 87 -0.49 -6.39 -3.96
CA THR A 87 -0.33 -7.69 -4.63
C THR A 87 -1.50 -8.64 -4.47
N VAL A 88 -2.20 -8.57 -3.33
CA VAL A 88 -3.30 -9.47 -2.97
C VAL A 88 -4.52 -9.29 -3.87
N TYR A 89 -4.64 -8.21 -4.65
CA TYR A 89 -5.88 -7.86 -5.35
C TYR A 89 -5.99 -8.31 -6.81
N GLY A 90 -4.94 -8.91 -7.39
CA GLY A 90 -4.96 -9.45 -8.75
C GLY A 90 -5.12 -8.38 -9.84
N VAL A 91 -4.64 -8.71 -11.04
CA VAL A 91 -4.41 -7.75 -12.13
C VAL A 91 -5.40 -7.89 -13.30
N GLY A 92 -6.37 -8.81 -13.24
CA GLY A 92 -7.29 -9.07 -14.36
C GLY A 92 -8.40 -8.02 -14.48
N ASP A 93 -9.52 -8.28 -13.79
CA ASP A 93 -10.73 -7.46 -13.93
C ASP A 93 -10.51 -6.00 -13.50
N ILE A 94 -9.70 -5.77 -12.46
CA ILE A 94 -9.40 -4.42 -11.96
C ILE A 94 -8.66 -3.59 -13.03
N GLU A 95 -7.66 -4.15 -13.70
CA GLU A 95 -6.95 -3.40 -14.75
C GLU A 95 -7.89 -3.05 -15.90
N ARG A 96 -8.68 -4.02 -16.38
CA ARG A 96 -9.62 -3.79 -17.48
C ARG A 96 -10.59 -2.67 -17.15
N ASP A 97 -11.19 -2.69 -15.97
CA ASP A 97 -12.20 -1.72 -15.58
C ASP A 97 -11.58 -0.33 -15.39
N LEU A 98 -10.36 -0.24 -14.85
CA LEU A 98 -9.63 1.03 -14.71
C LEU A 98 -9.20 1.62 -16.04
N ARG A 99 -8.72 0.79 -16.98
CA ARG A 99 -8.36 1.24 -18.34
C ARG A 99 -9.58 1.80 -19.07
N ARG A 100 -10.71 1.09 -19.04
CA ARG A 100 -11.99 1.56 -19.62
C ARG A 100 -12.47 2.87 -18.99
N ALA A 101 -12.26 3.03 -17.68
CA ALA A 101 -12.66 4.22 -16.95
C ALA A 101 -11.63 5.36 -16.99
N ALA A 102 -10.58 5.26 -17.83
CA ALA A 102 -9.54 6.28 -17.94
C ALA A 102 -8.81 6.57 -16.62
N LYS A 103 -8.63 5.56 -15.76
CA LYS A 103 -7.99 5.69 -14.45
C LYS A 103 -6.59 5.08 -14.48
N GLY A 104 -5.62 5.86 -14.02
CA GLY A 104 -4.26 5.36 -13.81
C GLY A 104 -4.21 4.40 -12.63
N TYR A 105 -3.20 3.52 -12.61
CA TYR A 105 -3.01 2.63 -11.49
C TYR A 105 -1.56 2.30 -11.18
N VAL A 106 -1.33 1.95 -9.92
CA VAL A 106 -0.13 1.27 -9.41
C VAL A 106 -0.62 0.09 -8.58
N LEU A 107 -0.57 -1.11 -9.14
CA LEU A 107 -1.09 -2.33 -8.52
C LEU A 107 0.06 -3.28 -8.23
N GLY A 108 0.15 -3.78 -7.01
CA GLY A 108 1.16 -4.77 -6.64
C GLY A 108 1.00 -6.05 -7.47
N VAL A 109 2.13 -6.67 -7.81
CA VAL A 109 2.18 -7.99 -8.44
C VAL A 109 3.21 -8.88 -7.74
N ASP A 110 3.02 -10.19 -7.85
CA ASP A 110 3.98 -11.15 -7.33
C ASP A 110 5.29 -11.17 -8.14
N ALA A 111 6.34 -11.72 -7.54
CA ALA A 111 7.66 -11.80 -8.14
C ALA A 111 7.72 -12.68 -9.41
N ALA A 112 6.78 -13.62 -9.58
CA ALA A 112 6.66 -14.48 -10.74
C ALA A 112 5.77 -13.89 -11.85
N HIS A 113 5.13 -12.73 -11.62
CA HIS A 113 4.33 -12.05 -12.63
C HIS A 113 5.18 -11.74 -13.88
N VAL A 114 4.72 -12.18 -15.04
CA VAL A 114 5.46 -12.03 -16.29
C VAL A 114 5.13 -10.70 -16.95
N PHE A 115 6.17 -9.88 -17.17
CA PHE A 115 6.05 -8.68 -17.97
C PHE A 115 6.56 -8.94 -19.40
N ARG A 116 5.95 -8.23 -20.33
CA ARG A 116 6.33 -8.19 -21.74
C ARG A 116 6.37 -6.74 -22.19
N SER A 117 7.44 -6.37 -22.89
CA SER A 117 7.52 -5.09 -23.59
C SER A 117 7.42 -5.25 -25.10
N TRP A 118 6.90 -4.22 -25.76
CA TRP A 118 6.91 -4.03 -27.20
C TRP A 118 7.07 -2.54 -27.49
N ASP A 119 7.64 -2.21 -28.65
CA ASP A 119 7.90 -0.83 -29.09
C ASP A 119 8.69 0.04 -28.06
N LYS A 120 9.50 -0.61 -27.23
CA LYS A 120 10.43 0.02 -26.28
C LYS A 120 11.86 -0.47 -26.50
N PRO A 121 12.90 0.34 -26.24
CA PRO A 121 14.30 -0.04 -26.48
C PRO A 121 14.75 -1.30 -25.74
N ARG A 122 14.24 -1.51 -24.51
CA ARG A 122 14.55 -2.68 -23.69
C ARG A 122 13.51 -3.77 -23.92
N ARG A 123 13.92 -4.88 -24.54
CA ARG A 123 13.09 -6.07 -24.70
C ARG A 123 12.98 -6.82 -23.37
N ILE A 124 11.76 -6.97 -22.89
CA ILE A 124 11.41 -7.62 -21.63
C ILE A 124 10.41 -8.73 -21.96
N ALA A 125 10.69 -9.94 -21.47
CA ALA A 125 9.81 -11.10 -21.61
C ALA A 125 10.09 -12.12 -20.49
N THR A 126 10.11 -11.67 -19.25
CA THR A 126 10.43 -12.50 -18.09
C THR A 126 9.64 -12.05 -16.85
N THR A 127 9.83 -12.75 -15.74
CA THR A 127 9.17 -12.45 -14.47
C THR A 127 9.66 -11.13 -13.88
N ALA A 128 8.85 -10.53 -13.02
CA ALA A 128 9.21 -9.33 -12.26
C ALA A 128 10.57 -9.47 -11.55
N LYS A 129 10.80 -10.63 -10.94
CA LYS A 129 12.07 -10.99 -10.31
C LYS A 129 13.22 -11.03 -11.32
N GLY A 130 13.03 -11.73 -12.44
CA GLY A 130 14.08 -11.85 -13.47
C GLY A 130 14.45 -10.50 -14.10
N ILE A 131 13.50 -9.57 -14.18
CA ILE A 131 13.78 -8.18 -14.61
C ILE A 131 14.65 -7.48 -13.56
N ALA A 132 14.28 -7.56 -12.28
CA ALA A 132 15.02 -6.89 -11.21
C ALA A 132 16.45 -7.41 -11.03
N GLU A 133 16.66 -8.72 -11.22
CA GLU A 133 17.99 -9.35 -11.19
C GLU A 133 18.92 -8.84 -12.32
N ALA A 134 18.35 -8.32 -13.41
CA ALA A 134 19.08 -7.76 -14.54
C ALA A 134 19.23 -6.23 -14.51
N LEU A 135 18.84 -5.56 -13.43
CA LEU A 135 18.97 -4.10 -13.28
C LEU A 135 20.37 -3.71 -12.81
N GLU A 136 20.92 -2.66 -13.42
CA GLU A 136 22.19 -2.07 -13.01
C GLU A 136 21.99 -1.09 -11.86
N PRO A 137 23.03 -0.77 -11.05
CA PRO A 137 22.91 0.24 -9.99
C PRO A 137 22.40 1.61 -10.46
N SER A 138 22.71 1.99 -11.71
CA SER A 138 22.26 3.22 -12.38
C SER A 138 20.77 3.25 -12.70
N ASP A 139 20.11 2.09 -12.81
CA ASP A 139 18.66 1.98 -13.05
C ASP A 139 17.82 2.39 -11.83
N TRP A 140 18.46 2.54 -10.66
CA TRP A 140 17.79 2.82 -9.39
C TRP A 140 17.92 4.29 -8.98
N LYS A 141 16.80 4.87 -8.59
CA LYS A 141 16.70 6.23 -8.04
C LYS A 141 16.21 6.19 -6.60
N ARG A 142 16.94 6.84 -5.69
CA ARG A 142 16.48 7.00 -4.31
C ARG A 142 15.40 8.06 -4.21
N LEU A 143 14.19 7.66 -3.82
CA LEU A 143 13.02 8.55 -3.70
C LEU A 143 12.25 8.27 -2.41
N SER A 144 11.55 9.29 -1.91
CA SER A 144 10.68 9.15 -0.74
C SER A 144 9.26 8.77 -1.13
N ALA A 145 8.75 7.71 -0.52
CA ALA A 145 7.33 7.32 -0.54
C ALA A 145 6.48 8.16 0.44
N GLY A 146 6.91 9.37 0.79
CA GLY A 146 6.25 10.28 1.75
C GLY A 146 6.90 10.35 3.14
N ALA A 147 6.42 11.30 3.95
CA ALA A 147 6.99 11.62 5.28
C ALA A 147 6.59 10.61 6.39
N GLY A 148 7.46 9.72 6.81
CA GLY A 148 7.20 8.88 8.00
C GLY A 148 7.19 9.70 9.30
N THR A 149 6.65 9.13 10.38
CA THR A 149 6.77 9.68 11.75
C THR A 149 8.21 9.77 12.23
N LYS A 150 9.14 9.06 11.56
CA LYS A 150 10.59 9.07 11.81
C LYS A 150 11.39 9.75 10.68
N GLY A 151 10.73 10.58 9.86
CA GLY A 151 11.34 11.19 8.67
C GLY A 151 10.96 10.50 7.35
N PRO A 152 11.48 10.96 6.20
CA PRO A 152 11.11 10.47 4.88
C PRO A 152 11.26 8.94 4.75
N ARG A 153 10.25 8.26 4.19
CA ARG A 153 10.33 6.82 3.88
C ARG A 153 11.10 6.61 2.58
N LEU A 154 12.43 6.64 2.68
CA LEU A 154 13.32 6.48 1.54
C LEU A 154 13.38 5.02 1.09
N HIS A 155 13.24 4.82 -0.21
CA HIS A 155 13.45 3.54 -0.88
C HIS A 155 14.22 3.78 -2.19
N ASP A 156 14.80 2.72 -2.74
CA ASP A 156 15.29 2.75 -4.11
C ASP A 156 14.18 2.32 -5.05
N TRP A 157 14.06 3.03 -6.17
CA TRP A 157 13.00 2.83 -7.14
C TRP A 157 13.55 2.66 -8.53
N CYS A 158 12.94 1.76 -9.30
CA CYS A 158 13.17 1.64 -10.72
C CYS A 158 11.82 1.68 -11.44
N TYR A 159 11.73 2.40 -12.56
CA TYR A 159 10.55 2.43 -13.41
C TYR A 159 10.95 2.06 -14.83
N LEU A 160 10.25 1.09 -15.40
CA LEU A 160 10.44 0.62 -16.76
C LEU A 160 9.13 0.81 -17.52
N GLU A 161 9.17 1.64 -18.55
CA GLU A 161 8.09 1.69 -19.54
C GLU A 161 8.15 0.43 -20.42
N LEU A 162 7.02 -0.24 -20.57
CA LEU A 162 6.95 -1.54 -21.25
C LEU A 162 6.24 -1.46 -22.58
N ALA A 163 5.22 -0.62 -22.70
CA ALA A 163 4.48 -0.45 -23.94
C ALA A 163 3.67 0.84 -23.88
N ASP A 164 3.53 1.50 -25.02
CA ASP A 164 2.56 2.58 -25.19
C ASP A 164 1.36 2.07 -25.98
N LEU A 165 0.15 2.48 -25.61
CA LEU A 165 -1.07 2.19 -26.33
C LEU A 165 -1.97 3.43 -26.32
N GLU A 166 -2.73 3.62 -27.38
CA GLU A 166 -3.77 4.64 -27.41
C GLU A 166 -4.92 4.24 -26.49
N ALA A 167 -5.41 5.20 -25.69
CA ALA A 167 -6.46 4.93 -24.73
C ALA A 167 -7.88 5.06 -25.28
N ASP A 168 -8.01 5.54 -26.52
CA ASP A 168 -9.28 5.70 -27.24
C ASP A 168 -9.89 4.37 -27.69
N GLU A 169 -9.11 3.29 -27.72
CA GLU A 169 -9.59 1.92 -27.94
C GLU A 169 -10.69 1.50 -26.94
N TYR A 170 -10.81 2.18 -25.79
CA TYR A 170 -11.73 1.82 -24.72
C TYR A 170 -12.77 2.90 -24.38
N ASN A 171 -12.53 4.17 -24.73
CA ASN A 171 -13.45 5.30 -24.48
C ASN A 171 -13.08 6.50 -25.38
N GLU A 172 -14.02 6.99 -26.20
CA GLU A 172 -13.83 8.14 -27.11
C GLU A 172 -13.46 9.45 -26.39
N ASP A 173 -13.87 9.59 -25.12
CA ASP A 173 -13.50 10.74 -24.29
C ASP A 173 -12.06 10.66 -23.75
N ASN A 174 -11.40 9.50 -23.91
CA ASN A 174 -10.10 9.22 -23.33
C ASN A 174 -9.01 9.22 -24.40
N GLN A 175 -8.67 10.42 -24.86
CA GLN A 175 -7.69 10.63 -25.92
C GLN A 175 -6.26 10.61 -25.39
N GLY A 176 -5.36 10.06 -26.21
CA GLY A 176 -3.92 10.17 -26.05
C GLY A 176 -3.23 8.88 -25.64
N LEU A 177 -1.91 8.96 -25.67
CA LEU A 177 -1.01 7.85 -25.44
C LEU A 177 -0.89 7.52 -23.95
N TRP A 178 -1.05 6.25 -23.61
CA TRP A 178 -0.87 5.74 -22.26
C TRP A 178 0.21 4.66 -22.23
N THR A 179 0.97 4.64 -21.15
CA THR A 179 2.10 3.74 -20.96
C THR A 179 1.75 2.68 -19.94
N ARG A 180 1.86 1.41 -20.36
CA ARG A 180 2.00 0.28 -19.45
C ARG A 180 3.44 0.21 -18.97
N GLY A 181 3.63 0.11 -17.66
CA GLY A 181 4.97 0.05 -17.08
C GLY A 181 5.08 -0.90 -15.90
N MET A 182 6.31 -1.07 -15.43
CA MET A 182 6.66 -1.79 -14.20
C MET A 182 7.39 -0.85 -13.25
N LEU A 183 6.91 -0.75 -12.03
CA LEU A 183 7.56 -0.02 -10.94
C LEU A 183 8.13 -1.03 -9.95
N ILE A 184 9.35 -0.82 -9.49
CA ILE A 184 10.03 -1.66 -8.51
C ILE A 184 10.43 -0.80 -7.33
N ARG A 185 10.11 -1.28 -6.12
CA ARG A 185 10.59 -0.70 -4.88
C ARG A 185 11.58 -1.65 -4.24
N ARG A 186 12.75 -1.14 -3.88
CA ARG A 186 13.75 -1.83 -3.07
C ARG A 186 13.89 -1.14 -1.72
N ASN A 187 13.70 -1.89 -0.65
CA ASN A 187 13.97 -1.42 0.70
C ASN A 187 15.48 -1.23 0.88
N ILE A 188 15.87 -0.08 1.42
CA ILE A 188 17.28 0.31 1.59
C ILE A 188 17.98 -0.39 2.76
N ALA A 189 17.22 -0.99 3.68
CA ALA A 189 17.75 -1.62 4.88
C ALA A 189 18.12 -3.09 4.65
N ASP A 190 17.28 -3.84 3.96
CA ASP A 190 17.39 -5.30 3.75
C ASP A 190 17.48 -5.70 2.27
N GLY A 191 17.20 -4.79 1.34
CA GLY A 191 17.19 -5.07 -0.10
C GLY A 191 15.89 -5.71 -0.59
N ASP A 192 14.87 -5.85 0.24
CA ASP A 192 13.62 -6.50 -0.14
C ASP A 192 12.92 -5.77 -1.28
N LEU A 193 12.43 -6.55 -2.25
CA LEU A 193 11.80 -6.06 -3.47
C LEU A 193 10.29 -6.19 -3.42
N ALA A 194 9.60 -5.14 -3.86
CA ALA A 194 8.18 -5.14 -4.19
C ALA A 194 7.99 -4.68 -5.64
N TYR A 195 7.05 -5.33 -6.33
CA TYR A 195 6.82 -5.13 -7.76
C TYR A 195 5.41 -4.62 -7.99
N PHE A 196 5.26 -3.72 -8.95
CA PHE A 196 3.98 -3.14 -9.31
C PHE A 196 3.84 -3.04 -10.82
N THR A 197 2.64 -3.36 -11.32
CA THR A 197 2.24 -2.97 -12.67
C THR A 197 1.61 -1.58 -12.63
N THR A 198 1.83 -0.82 -13.71
CA THR A 198 1.36 0.55 -13.84
C THR A 198 0.67 0.77 -15.17
N TRP A 199 -0.30 1.69 -15.14
CA TRP A 199 -0.95 2.25 -16.31
C TRP A 199 -1.15 3.73 -16.06
N CYS A 200 -0.64 4.56 -16.97
CA CYS A 200 -0.64 6.01 -16.79
C CYS A 200 -0.52 6.74 -18.12
N PRO A 201 -0.91 8.02 -18.21
CA PRO A 201 -0.62 8.83 -19.39
C PRO A 201 0.89 8.81 -19.71
N ALA A 202 1.24 8.78 -21.00
CA ALA A 202 2.62 8.76 -21.44
C ALA A 202 3.40 9.97 -20.91
N GLY A 203 4.67 9.76 -20.54
CA GLY A 203 5.50 10.78 -19.90
C GLY A 203 5.23 11.02 -18.42
N THR A 204 4.39 10.20 -17.76
CA THR A 204 4.22 10.25 -16.30
C THR A 204 5.55 9.95 -15.60
N SER A 205 5.99 10.85 -14.71
CA SER A 205 7.27 10.70 -14.02
C SER A 205 7.24 9.62 -12.93
N ILE A 206 8.41 9.01 -12.68
CA ILE A 206 8.59 8.04 -11.58
C ILE A 206 8.21 8.63 -10.21
N GLU A 207 8.48 9.92 -9.96
CA GLU A 207 8.09 10.58 -8.70
C GLU A 207 6.58 10.62 -8.51
N THR A 208 5.81 10.72 -9.60
CA THR A 208 4.34 10.65 -9.55
C THR A 208 3.89 9.25 -9.16
N LEU A 209 4.45 8.22 -9.79
CA LEU A 209 4.14 6.82 -9.47
C LEU A 209 4.53 6.46 -8.03
N VAL A 210 5.68 6.93 -7.56
CA VAL A 210 6.13 6.77 -6.16
C VAL A 210 5.21 7.50 -5.18
N LYS A 211 4.66 8.66 -5.55
CA LYS A 211 3.67 9.36 -4.71
C LYS A 211 2.33 8.61 -4.64
N VAL A 212 1.90 8.02 -5.75
CA VAL A 212 0.70 7.17 -5.82
C VAL A 212 0.86 5.93 -4.95
N GLU A 213 2.00 5.24 -5.04
CA GLU A 213 2.32 4.10 -4.15
C GLU A 213 2.49 4.54 -2.69
N GLY A 214 3.16 5.67 -2.44
CA GLY A 214 3.53 6.16 -1.11
C GLY A 214 2.39 6.71 -0.25
N HIS A 215 1.16 6.74 -0.77
CA HIS A 215 -0.06 7.02 -0.01
C HIS A 215 -0.23 8.45 0.54
N ARG A 216 0.25 9.49 -0.13
CA ARG A 216 0.10 10.86 0.38
C ARG A 216 -0.37 11.94 -0.57
N TRP A 217 -0.52 11.67 -1.87
CA TRP A 217 -1.10 12.65 -2.81
C TRP A 217 -1.68 12.03 -4.07
N ALA A 218 -2.54 12.86 -4.67
CA ALA A 218 -3.48 12.67 -5.79
C ALA A 218 -4.74 11.91 -5.42
N GLU A 219 -5.82 12.28 -6.09
CA GLU A 219 -7.17 11.74 -5.99
C GLU A 219 -7.10 10.23 -6.27
N VAL A 220 -6.84 9.45 -5.22
CA VAL A 220 -6.52 8.03 -5.29
C VAL A 220 -7.57 7.27 -4.51
N VAL A 221 -8.15 6.25 -5.14
CA VAL A 221 -8.85 5.20 -4.39
C VAL A 221 -7.84 4.15 -4.00
N LYS A 222 -7.63 4.00 -2.69
CA LYS A 222 -6.73 3.03 -2.11
C LYS A 222 -7.51 1.85 -1.58
N VAL A 223 -7.06 0.64 -1.89
CA VAL A 223 -7.51 -0.57 -1.21
C VAL A 223 -6.35 -1.12 -0.36
N PRO A 224 -6.24 -0.75 0.93
CA PRO A 224 -5.23 -1.33 1.82
C PRO A 224 -5.43 -2.83 1.98
N PRO A 225 -4.37 -3.57 2.38
CA PRO A 225 -4.49 -4.97 2.78
C PRO A 225 -5.64 -5.14 3.78
N ALA A 226 -6.37 -6.25 3.65
CA ALA A 226 -7.51 -6.50 4.51
C ALA A 226 -7.10 -6.47 5.98
N GLN A 227 -7.76 -5.65 6.78
CA GLN A 227 -7.41 -5.39 8.17
C GLN A 227 -8.21 -6.30 9.09
N GLN A 228 -7.57 -6.80 10.15
CA GLN A 228 -8.29 -7.43 11.25
C GLN A 228 -9.07 -6.36 12.02
N VAL A 229 -10.36 -6.58 12.19
CA VAL A 229 -11.21 -5.81 13.08
C VAL A 229 -11.47 -6.69 14.30
N GLU A 230 -10.89 -6.30 15.42
CA GLU A 230 -11.15 -6.95 16.71
C GLU A 230 -12.39 -6.31 17.32
N TYR A 231 -13.39 -7.13 17.64
CA TYR A 231 -14.58 -6.68 18.36
C TYR A 231 -14.55 -7.37 19.72
N ASP A 232 -14.37 -6.60 20.80
CA ASP A 232 -14.62 -7.11 22.14
C ASP A 232 -16.11 -7.46 22.23
N ARG A 233 -16.43 -8.69 22.65
CA ARG A 233 -17.81 -9.20 22.81
C ARG A 233 -18.63 -8.40 23.82
N ARG A 234 -18.07 -7.39 24.47
CA ARG A 234 -18.80 -6.42 25.30
C ARG A 234 -18.89 -5.10 24.55
N GLY A 235 -20.10 -4.77 24.07
CA GLY A 235 -20.44 -3.47 23.49
C GLY A 235 -20.32 -2.32 24.49
N SER A 236 -19.09 -1.96 24.86
CA SER A 236 -18.76 -0.84 25.73
C SER A 236 -17.52 -0.14 25.18
N ARG A 237 -17.68 1.11 24.74
CA ARG A 237 -16.57 1.99 24.35
C ARG A 237 -15.60 2.13 25.52
N THR A 238 -14.36 1.71 25.34
CA THR A 238 -13.24 2.22 26.13
C THR A 238 -12.18 2.76 25.18
N ALA A 239 -11.85 4.03 25.37
CA ALA A 239 -10.80 4.71 24.63
C ALA A 239 -9.47 3.98 24.83
N SER A 240 -8.82 3.59 23.74
CA SER A 240 -7.48 3.00 23.78
C SER A 240 -6.46 4.07 24.18
N ARG A 241 -5.87 3.92 25.37
CA ARG A 241 -4.61 4.60 25.73
C ARG A 241 -3.49 4.04 24.84
N PRO A 242 -2.57 4.87 24.34
CA PRO A 242 -1.38 4.38 23.66
C PRO A 242 -0.47 3.62 24.65
N PRO A 243 0.30 2.61 24.17
CA PRO A 243 1.22 1.86 25.01
C PRO A 243 2.30 2.78 25.57
N LYS A 244 2.59 2.66 26.87
CA LYS A 244 3.77 3.28 27.49
C LYS A 244 5.01 2.62 26.91
N THR A 245 5.78 3.35 26.10
CA THR A 245 7.16 2.99 25.80
C THR A 245 7.99 3.18 27.06
N SER A 246 8.57 2.11 27.57
CA SER A 246 9.62 2.15 28.59
C SER A 246 10.81 2.95 28.07
N SER A 247 11.03 4.14 28.63
CA SER A 247 12.25 4.90 28.46
C SER A 247 13.39 4.19 29.20
N VAL A 248 14.29 3.56 28.47
CA VAL A 248 15.61 3.23 29.01
C VAL A 248 16.44 4.50 28.92
N SER A 249 16.65 5.14 30.06
CA SER A 249 17.59 6.24 30.24
C SER A 249 19.02 5.68 30.22
N THR A 250 19.75 5.87 29.12
CA THR A 250 21.21 5.73 29.15
C THR A 250 21.79 7.03 29.71
N THR A 251 22.03 7.03 31.02
CA THR A 251 22.82 8.04 31.72
C THR A 251 24.26 7.95 31.24
N MET A 252 24.74 8.94 30.49
CA MET A 252 26.17 9.14 30.26
C MET A 252 26.83 9.56 31.59
N LYS A 253 27.77 8.73 32.08
CA LYS A 253 28.69 9.09 33.16
C LYS A 253 29.73 10.10 32.63
N PRO A 254 30.06 11.18 33.37
CA PRO A 254 31.22 12.00 33.06
C PRO A 254 32.52 11.29 33.48
N ALA A 255 33.57 11.47 32.67
CA ALA A 255 34.92 10.95 32.93
C ALA A 255 35.62 11.72 34.07
N PRO A 256 36.48 11.06 34.87
CA PRO A 256 37.23 11.70 35.94
C PRO A 256 38.43 12.50 35.40
N GLY A 257 38.66 13.67 36.01
CA GLY A 257 39.69 14.63 35.59
C GLY A 257 41.12 14.26 35.97
N MET A 258 42.05 15.00 35.37
CA MET A 258 43.38 15.27 35.92
C MET A 258 43.71 16.76 35.77
N ALA A 259 44.35 17.27 36.83
CA ALA A 259 44.84 18.63 37.10
C ALA A 259 45.83 19.16 36.03
N GLY A 260 46.21 20.43 35.94
CA GLY A 260 45.95 21.64 36.72
C GLY A 260 46.93 22.76 36.27
N THR A 261 46.70 23.99 36.74
CA THR A 261 47.58 25.21 36.67
C THR A 261 47.73 25.85 35.27
N ALA A 262 47.68 27.17 35.03
CA ALA A 262 47.92 28.34 35.89
C ALA A 262 47.22 29.63 35.35
N MET A 263 47.26 30.64 36.21
CA MET A 263 46.78 32.04 36.17
C MET A 263 46.81 32.79 34.81
N SER A 264 45.85 33.71 34.61
CA SER A 264 46.08 35.17 34.69
C SER A 264 44.85 35.97 34.21
N ARG A 265 44.66 37.13 34.83
CA ARG A 265 43.55 38.09 34.67
C ARG A 265 43.72 38.92 33.39
N SER A 266 42.63 39.31 32.74
CA SER A 266 42.48 40.67 32.16
C SER A 266 41.06 40.91 31.63
N SER A 267 40.46 41.99 32.09
CA SER A 267 39.27 42.69 31.61
C SER A 267 39.36 43.16 30.15
N CYS A 268 38.25 43.18 29.40
CA CYS A 268 37.60 44.41 28.88
C CYS A 268 36.39 44.12 27.97
N SER A 269 35.46 45.08 27.97
CA SER A 269 34.11 45.15 27.40
C SER A 269 34.07 45.33 25.85
N PRO A 270 32.87 45.40 25.21
CA PRO A 270 32.65 45.11 23.78
C PRO A 270 32.51 46.34 22.86
N SER A 271 32.65 46.11 21.55
CA SER A 271 32.04 46.86 20.42
C SER A 271 32.43 46.12 19.11
N ARG A 272 31.63 45.98 18.05
CA ARG A 272 30.41 46.60 17.54
C ARG A 272 29.47 45.55 16.95
#